data_AF-A0A9E3QDQ2-F1
#
_entry.id   AF-A0A9E3QDQ2-F1
#
_cell.length_a   1.000
_cell.length_b   1.000
_cell.length_c   1.000
_cell.angle_alpha   90.00
_cell.angle_beta   90.00
_cell.angle_gamma   90.00
#
_symmetry.space_group_name_H-M   'P 1'
#
loop_
_entity.id
_entity.type
_entity.pdbx_description
1 polymer ?
#
loop_
_entity_poly.entity_id
_entity_poly.type
_entity_poly.pdbx_seq_one_letter_code
_entity_poly.pdbx_strand_id
1 'polypeptide(L)' 'MSLLPSVSLRLIAFSISQAFSKSGYFAAGCCYGRPTDSALGVVFHALGDPTRRHPMQLYEASFHLSPP' A
#
# COMPACT_ATOMS: atom_id res chain seq x y z
N MET A 1 -33.90 -0.55 -11.29
CA MET A 1 -32.98 -0.94 -10.20
C MET A 1 -31.98 -2.00 -10.69
N SER A 2 -30.83 -1.61 -11.25
CA SER A 2 -29.73 -2.54 -11.62
C SER A 2 -28.34 -1.98 -11.28
N LEU A 3 -28.32 -0.86 -10.54
CA LEU A 3 -27.12 -0.03 -10.31
C LEU A 3 -26.32 -0.52 -9.07
N LEU A 4 -26.96 -1.21 -8.13
CA LEU A 4 -26.30 -1.75 -6.93
C LEU A 4 -25.27 -2.88 -7.21
N PRO A 5 -25.56 -3.92 -8.04
CA PRO A 5 -24.57 -4.98 -8.28
C PRO A 5 -23.37 -4.50 -9.10
N SER A 6 -23.60 -3.57 -10.03
CA SER A 6 -22.55 -3.02 -10.89
C SER A 6 -21.61 -2.07 -10.14
N VAL A 7 -22.09 -1.33 -9.12
CA VAL A 7 -21.24 -0.51 -8.26
C VAL A 7 -20.44 -1.37 -7.27
N SER A 8 -21.03 -2.42 -6.72
CA SER A 8 -20.36 -3.31 -5.74
C SER A 8 -19.12 -3.99 -6.35
N LEU A 9 -19.24 -4.51 -7.58
CA LEU A 9 -18.11 -5.13 -8.27
C LEU A 9 -16.98 -4.12 -8.56
N ARG A 10 -17.34 -2.87 -8.90
CA ARG A 10 -16.38 -1.80 -9.17
C ARG A 10 -15.62 -1.35 -7.92
N LEU A 11 -16.28 -1.31 -6.77
CA LEU A 11 -15.65 -0.96 -5.50
C LEU A 11 -14.63 -2.01 -5.05
N ILE A 12 -14.95 -3.30 -5.24
CA ILE A 12 -14.02 -4.41 -4.97
C ILE A 12 -12.80 -4.32 -5.90
N ALA A 13 -13.02 -4.14 -7.20
CA ALA A 13 -11.95 -4.00 -8.18
C ALA A 13 -11.04 -2.79 -7.89
N PHE A 14 -11.61 -1.66 -7.47
CA PHE A 14 -10.87 -0.46 -7.11
C PHE A 14 -10.00 -0.67 -5.86
N SER A 15 -10.52 -1.36 -4.84
CA SER A 15 -9.78 -1.64 -3.60
C SER A 15 -8.57 -2.55 -3.84
N ILE A 16 -8.75 -3.59 -4.67
CA ILE A 16 -7.66 -4.46 -5.12
C ILE A 16 -6.64 -3.64 -5.92
N SER A 17 -7.10 -2.79 -6.84
CA SER A 17 -6.21 -1.95 -7.64
C SER A 17 -5.37 -1.01 -6.79
N GLN A 18 -5.94 -0.39 -5.75
CA GLN A 18 -5.17 0.46 -4.82
C GLN A 18 -4.11 -0.32 -4.05
N ALA A 19 -4.42 -1.53 -3.59
CA ALA A 19 -3.46 -2.38 -2.88
C ALA A 19 -2.25 -2.74 -3.77
N PHE A 20 -2.49 -3.07 -5.05
CA PHE A 20 -1.43 -3.34 -6.02
C PHE A 20 -0.60 -2.10 -6.36
N SER A 21 -1.24 -0.94 -6.56
CA SER A 21 -0.51 0.31 -6.85
C SER A 21 0.39 0.73 -5.70
N LYS A 22 -0.05 0.60 -4.44
CA LYS A 22 0.77 0.91 -3.25
C LYS A 22 1.96 -0.06 -3.11
N SER A 23 1.75 -1.35 -3.41
CA SER A 23 2.83 -2.35 -3.45
C SER A 23 3.86 -2.06 -4.56
N GLY A 24 3.40 -1.59 -5.72
CA GLY A 24 4.28 -1.15 -6.80
C GLY A 24 5.13 0.07 -6.44
N TYR A 25 4.55 1.06 -5.75
CA TYR A 25 5.30 2.21 -5.25
C TYR A 25 6.34 1.84 -4.16
N PHE A 26 6.07 0.81 -3.35
CA PHE A 26 7.04 0.24 -2.41
C PHE A 26 8.24 -0.38 -3.14
N ALA A 27 8.00 -1.12 -4.22
CA ALA A 27 9.05 -1.72 -5.04
C ALA A 27 9.82 -0.69 -5.89
N ALA A 28 9.14 0.34 -6.40
CA ALA A 28 9.75 1.42 -7.18
C ALA A 28 10.54 2.41 -6.31
N GLY A 29 10.25 2.46 -5.01
CA GLY A 29 11.04 3.25 -4.08
C GLY A 29 10.87 4.76 -4.24
N CYS A 30 9.68 5.22 -4.66
CA CYS A 30 9.43 6.62 -4.97
C CYS A 30 8.68 7.39 -3.85
N CYS A 31 8.06 6.68 -2.89
CA CYS A 31 7.26 7.30 -1.83
C CYS A 31 7.40 6.55 -0.50
N TYR A 32 8.53 6.68 0.18
CA TYR A 32 8.75 6.01 1.46
C TYR A 32 8.09 6.76 2.62
N GLY A 33 7.67 6.02 3.65
CA GLY A 33 7.24 6.60 4.91
C GLY A 33 8.38 7.34 5.62
N ARG A 34 8.04 8.08 6.68
CA ARG A 34 9.03 8.79 7.49
C ARG A 34 10.11 7.83 8.03
N PRO A 35 11.38 8.29 8.12
CA PRO A 35 12.42 7.54 8.80
C PRO A 35 11.99 7.28 10.24
N THR A 36 12.15 6.03 10.67
CA THR A 36 11.72 5.56 11.98
C THR A 36 12.73 4.58 12.53
N ASP A 37 12.90 4.58 13.85
CA ASP A 37 13.71 3.56 14.53
C ASP A 37 12.88 2.35 14.98
N SER A 38 11.55 2.38 14.74
CA SER A 38 10.63 1.31 15.12
C SER A 38 11.01 -0.05 14.52
N ALA A 39 10.78 -1.14 15.27
CA ALA A 39 11.11 -2.51 14.87
C ALA A 39 10.42 -2.98 13.57
N LEU A 40 9.34 -2.30 13.17
CA LEU A 40 8.61 -2.54 11.92
C LEU A 40 9.14 -1.70 10.74
N GLY A 41 10.25 -0.99 10.92
CA GLY A 41 10.87 -0.18 9.89
C GLY A 41 11.67 -1.04 8.90
N VAL A 42 11.40 -0.88 7.62
CA VAL A 42 12.10 -1.59 6.53
C VAL A 42 13.20 -0.69 5.99
N VAL A 43 14.40 -1.25 5.81
CA VAL A 43 15.51 -0.56 5.14
C VAL A 43 15.34 -0.73 3.63
N PHE A 44 15.20 0.38 2.92
CA PHE A 44 15.05 0.37 1.47
C PHE A 44 16.41 0.55 0.80
N HIS A 45 17.02 -0.56 0.39
CA HIS A 45 18.32 -0.54 -0.29
C HIS A 45 18.29 0.23 -1.62
N ALA A 46 17.13 0.31 -2.26
CA ALA A 46 16.93 1.10 -3.48
C ALA A 46 17.21 2.60 -3.29
N LEU A 47 17.18 3.11 -2.05
CA LEU A 47 17.44 4.51 -1.73
C LEU A 47 18.92 4.80 -1.41
N GLY A 48 19.76 3.76 -1.31
CA GLY A 48 21.17 3.90 -0.97
C GLY A 48 21.45 4.39 0.45
N ASP A 49 20.43 4.47 1.31
CA ASP A 49 20.54 4.97 2.68
C ASP A 49 20.14 3.87 3.69
N PRO A 50 20.92 3.65 4.77
CA PRO A 50 20.63 2.64 5.79
C PRO A 50 19.44 2.99 6.71
N THR A 51 18.78 4.14 6.54
CA THR A 51 17.64 4.52 7.37
C THR A 51 16.44 3.59 7.18
N ARG A 52 16.02 2.98 8.30
CA ARG A 52 14.73 2.28 8.43
C ARG A 52 13.60 3.29 8.24
N ARG A 53 12.61 2.96 7.41
CA ARG A 53 11.42 3.78 7.17
C ARG A 53 10.17 2.97 7.42
N HIS A 54 9.10 3.62 7.88
CA HIS A 54 7.83 2.93 8.04
C HIS A 54 7.31 2.43 6.69
N PRO A 55 6.95 1.14 6.55
CA PRO A 55 6.34 0.60 5.35
C PRO A 55 4.85 0.98 5.28
N MET A 56 4.54 2.28 5.33
CA MET A 56 3.16 2.79 5.35
C MET A 56 2.34 2.31 4.14
N GLN A 57 2.99 2.07 3.02
CA GLN A 57 2.37 1.55 1.79
C GLN A 57 1.88 0.11 1.93
N LEU A 58 2.58 -0.72 2.71
CA LEU A 58 2.13 -2.09 3.00
C LEU A 58 0.95 -2.07 3.98
N TYR A 59 0.97 -1.20 5.00
CA TYR A 59 -0.18 -1.02 5.90
C TYR A 59 -1.44 -0.58 5.14
N GLU A 60 -1.32 0.39 4.23
CA GLU A 60 -2.44 0.88 3.42
C GLU A 60 -2.96 -0.18 2.44
N ALA A 61 -2.07 -1.00 1.86
CA ALA A 61 -2.43 -2.09 0.98
C ALA A 61 -3.17 -3.21 1.76
N SER A 62 -2.68 -3.57 2.95
CA SER A 62 -3.33 -4.56 3.82
C SER A 62 -4.71 -4.11 4.27
N PHE A 63 -4.89 -2.81 4.56
CA PHE A 63 -6.19 -2.27 4.94
C PHE A 63 -7.20 -2.29 3.78
N HIS A 64 -6.77 -1.97 2.55
CA HIS A 64 -7.65 -2.04 1.38
C HIS A 64 -7.97 -3.46 0.92
N LEU A 65 -7.13 -4.45 1.25
CA LEU A 65 -7.35 -5.86 0.90
C LEU A 65 -8.31 -6.57 1.86
N SER A 66 -8.62 -6.00 3.03
CA SER A 66 -9.60 -6.54 3.98
C SER A 66 -10.96 -5.86 3.79
N PRO A 67 -11.83 -6.35 2.88
CA PRO A 67 -13.21 -5.88 2.86
C PRO A 67 -13.91 -6.29 4.16
N PRO A 68 -14.76 -5.43 4.76
CA PRO A 68 -15.70 -5.83 5.82
C PRO A 68 -16.82 -6.73 5.27
#